data_AF-A0A1G6XVM2-F1
#
_entry.id   AF-A0A1G6XVM2-F1
#
_cell.length_a   1.000
_cell.length_b   1.000
_cell.length_c   1.000
_cell.angle_alpha   90.00
_cell.angle_beta   90.00
_cell.angle_gamma   90.00
#
_symmetry.space_group_name_H-M   'P 1'
#
loop_
_entity.id
_entity.type
_entity.pdbx_description
1 polymer ?
#
loop_
_entity_poly.entity_id
_entity_poly.type
_entity_poly.pdbx_seq_one_letter_code
_entity_poly.pdbx_strand_id
1 'polypeptide(L)'
;MSAQPFFGNRASNFGNQARRRSTSASDRFALKAPAEIEWLTDNGSGYTADKTKAFASAIGLKQLTTPVCSPQSNGMAESFVKTMKRDYVAFMPKPDAETAVRNLAIAFEHYNEQHPHSALNYRSPREFRRAMALST
;
A
#
# COMPACT_ATOMS: atom_id res chain seq x y z
N MET A 1 9.29 -18.65 -0.02
CA MET A 1 9.20 -17.79 1.17
C MET A 1 8.31 -16.61 0.83
N SER A 2 7.08 -16.62 1.35
CA SER A 2 5.95 -15.80 0.92
C SER A 2 5.63 -14.75 1.99
N ALA A 3 5.40 -13.51 1.57
CA ALA A 3 4.99 -12.42 2.45
C ALA A 3 3.48 -12.54 2.74
N GLN A 4 3.11 -12.51 4.02
CA GLN A 4 1.73 -12.40 4.49
C GLN A 4 1.38 -10.92 4.63
N PRO A 5 0.26 -10.40 4.10
CA PRO A 5 -0.21 -9.09 4.48
C PRO A 5 -0.95 -9.17 5.82
N PHE A 6 -0.41 -8.55 6.87
CA PHE A 6 -1.14 -8.32 8.12
C PHE A 6 -1.86 -6.97 8.03
N PHE A 7 -3.18 -7.01 7.85
CA PHE A 7 -4.07 -5.88 8.09
C PHE A 7 -5.27 -6.41 8.90
N GLY A 8 -5.29 -6.14 10.22
CA GLY A 8 -6.51 -6.15 11.02
C GLY A 8 -6.98 -4.70 11.21
N ASN A 9 -8.26 -4.33 11.32
CA ASN A 9 -9.50 -5.08 11.55
C ASN A 9 -10.70 -4.34 10.91
N ARG A 10 -11.68 -5.13 10.43
CA ARG A 10 -13.13 -4.94 10.13
C ARG A 10 -13.85 -3.57 10.11
N ALA A 11 -14.87 -3.56 9.21
CA ALA A 11 -16.15 -2.79 9.21
C ALA A 11 -16.06 -1.31 8.73
N SER A 12 -16.90 -0.72 7.87
CA SER A 12 -18.16 -1.04 7.17
C SER A 12 -18.39 -0.04 6.00
N ASN A 13 -19.31 -0.39 5.08
CA ASN A 13 -19.99 0.43 4.05
C ASN A 13 -19.91 1.96 4.18
N PHE A 14 -19.81 2.69 3.05
CA PHE A 14 -20.88 3.62 2.61
C PHE A 14 -20.61 4.14 1.19
N GLY A 15 -21.66 4.15 0.37
CA GLY A 15 -21.63 4.57 -1.03
C GLY A 15 -21.84 6.07 -1.27
N ASN A 16 -21.53 6.45 -2.51
CA ASN A 16 -21.96 7.64 -3.28
C ASN A 16 -22.12 8.99 -2.56
N GLN A 17 -21.30 9.96 -2.97
CA GLN A 17 -21.83 11.20 -3.56
C GLN A 17 -20.77 11.99 -4.33
N ALA A 18 -21.10 12.33 -5.58
CA ALA A 18 -20.36 13.24 -6.43
C ALA A 18 -20.71 14.70 -6.12
N ARG A 19 -19.69 15.58 -6.03
CA ARG A 19 -19.76 16.93 -6.65
C ARG A 19 -18.40 17.62 -6.73
N ARG A 20 -18.19 18.26 -7.88
CA ARG A 20 -17.01 19.02 -8.33
C ARG A 20 -16.66 20.19 -7.40
N ARG A 21 -15.36 20.46 -7.18
CA ARG A 21 -14.68 21.79 -7.38
C ARG A 21 -13.20 21.78 -6.95
N SER A 22 -12.36 22.33 -7.84
CA SER A 22 -11.06 23.02 -7.67
C SER A 22 -9.93 22.39 -6.83
N THR A 23 -8.92 21.83 -7.49
CA THR A 23 -7.72 21.19 -6.91
C THR A 23 -6.60 22.18 -6.59
N SER A 24 -6.33 22.41 -5.29
CA SER A 24 -4.99 22.70 -4.76
C SER A 24 -4.30 21.38 -4.40
N ALA A 25 -2.98 21.26 -4.60
CA ALA A 25 -2.23 20.00 -4.41
C ALA A 25 -2.31 19.44 -2.98
N SER A 26 -2.69 20.26 -2.00
CA SER A 26 -2.88 19.88 -0.60
C SER A 26 -4.18 19.09 -0.34
N ASP A 27 -5.20 19.25 -1.19
CA ASP A 27 -6.51 18.61 -1.01
C ASP A 27 -6.57 17.16 -1.52
N ARG A 28 -5.51 16.68 -2.19
CA ARG A 28 -5.49 15.31 -2.75
C ARG A 28 -5.33 14.20 -1.70
N PHE A 29 -5.08 14.55 -0.44
CA PHE A 29 -4.87 13.61 0.67
C PHE A 29 -5.77 13.91 1.88
N ALA A 30 -6.88 14.63 1.70
CA ALA A 30 -7.84 14.95 2.76
C ALA A 30 -8.72 13.74 3.18
N LEU A 31 -8.14 12.55 3.25
CA LEU A 31 -8.76 11.37 3.84
C LEU A 31 -8.03 11.10 5.15
N LYS A 32 -8.49 11.75 6.23
CA LYS A 32 -8.12 11.31 7.57
C LYS A 32 -8.58 9.87 7.71
N ALA A 33 -7.67 8.96 8.07
CA ALA A 33 -8.00 7.56 8.20
C ALA A 33 -9.17 7.38 9.19
N PRO A 34 -10.16 6.52 8.90
CA PRO A 34 -11.33 6.32 9.76
C PRO A 34 -10.97 5.67 11.11
N ALA A 35 -9.79 5.06 11.20
CA ALA A 35 -9.19 4.50 12.41
C ALA A 35 -7.68 4.79 12.43
N GLU A 36 -7.05 4.70 13.60
CA GLU A 36 -5.60 4.82 13.72
C GLU A 36 -4.92 3.70 12.90
N ILE A 37 -4.16 4.09 11.87
CA ILE A 37 -3.41 3.16 11.03
C ILE A 37 -1.96 3.17 11.50
N GLU A 38 -1.44 2.01 11.88
CA GLU A 38 -0.04 1.82 12.20
C GLU A 38 0.80 1.88 10.91
N TRP A 39 1.77 2.80 10.88
CA TRP A 39 2.67 2.99 9.77
C TRP A 39 4.08 2.56 10.15
N LEU A 40 4.48 1.38 9.67
CA LEU A 40 5.79 0.82 9.90
C LEU A 40 6.78 1.28 8.82
N THR A 41 7.88 1.89 9.22
CA THR A 41 8.96 2.31 8.32
C THR A 41 10.32 1.84 8.82
N ASP A 42 11.32 1.89 7.94
CA ASP A 42 12.71 1.80 8.37
C ASP A 42 13.15 3.11 9.08
N ASN A 43 14.38 3.11 9.59
CA ASN A 43 14.98 4.25 10.27
C ASN A 43 15.72 5.21 9.31
N GLY A 44 15.40 5.16 8.01
CA GLY A 44 15.95 6.07 7.02
C GLY A 44 15.69 7.53 7.37
N SER A 45 16.63 8.41 7.05
CA SER A 45 16.56 9.83 7.38
C SER A 45 15.30 10.52 6.84
N GLY A 46 14.77 10.06 5.70
CA GLY A 46 13.52 10.57 5.13
C GLY A 46 12.27 10.26 5.97
N TYR A 47 12.26 9.12 6.66
CA TYR A 47 11.13 8.68 7.50
C TYR A 47 11.25 9.20 8.94
N THR A 48 12.48 9.48 9.40
CA THR A 48 12.75 10.00 10.74
C THR A 48 12.71 11.53 10.83
N ALA A 49 12.70 12.24 9.69
CA ALA A 49 12.60 13.69 9.64
C ALA A 49 11.29 14.22 10.26
N ASP A 50 11.37 15.28 11.05
CA ASP A 50 10.22 15.83 11.81
C ASP A 50 9.06 16.26 10.91
N LYS A 51 9.36 16.78 9.72
CA LYS A 51 8.34 17.14 8.72
C LYS A 51 7.51 15.92 8.29
N THR A 52 8.16 14.78 8.11
CA THR A 52 7.50 13.52 7.74
C THR A 52 6.64 12.99 8.88
N LYS A 53 7.13 13.10 10.13
CA LYS A 53 6.37 12.70 11.32
C LYS A 53 5.12 13.55 11.53
N ALA A 54 5.28 14.87 11.42
CA ALA A 54 4.19 15.83 11.55
C ALA A 54 3.12 15.59 10.47
N PHE A 55 3.54 15.35 9.22
CA PHE A 55 2.62 15.03 8.14
C PHE A 55 1.86 13.73 8.39
N ALA A 56 2.56 12.66 8.79
CA ALA A 56 1.95 11.36 9.07
C ALA A 56 0.89 11.44 10.18
N SER A 57 1.21 12.13 11.28
CA SER A 57 0.26 12.37 12.37
C SER A 57 -0.95 13.18 11.90
N ALA A 58 -0.75 14.21 11.06
CA ALA A 58 -1.84 15.03 10.53
C ALA A 58 -2.86 14.23 9.69
N ILE A 59 -2.42 13.17 9.00
CA ILE A 59 -3.31 12.31 8.20
C ILE A 59 -3.84 11.08 8.97
N GLY A 60 -3.53 10.96 10.27
CA GLY A 60 -4.01 9.87 11.13
C GLY A 60 -3.17 8.58 11.08
N LEU A 61 -1.91 8.66 10.64
CA LEU A 61 -0.96 7.55 10.71
C LEU A 61 -0.16 7.62 12.00
N LYS A 62 -0.15 6.53 12.75
CA LYS A 62 0.73 6.35 13.91
C LYS A 62 2.03 5.73 13.45
N GLN A 63 3.10 6.51 13.48
CA GLN A 63 4.43 6.00 13.15
C GLN A 63 4.86 4.95 14.18
N LEU A 64 5.20 3.78 13.67
CA LEU A 64 5.91 2.75 14.41
C LEU A 64 7.32 2.68 13.84
N THR A 65 8.30 3.04 14.65
CA THR A 65 9.70 2.70 14.35
C THR A 65 9.95 1.31 14.90
N THR A 66 10.36 0.38 14.06
CA THR A 66 10.79 -0.94 14.55
C THR A 66 11.93 -0.77 15.55
N PRO A 67 11.98 -1.60 16.62
CA PRO A 67 13.21 -1.78 17.38
C PRO A 67 14.34 -2.07 16.39
N VAL A 68 15.49 -1.43 16.59
CA VAL A 68 16.68 -1.64 15.76
C VAL A 68 16.90 -3.16 15.64
N CYS A 69 16.86 -3.67 14.40
CA CYS A 69 17.00 -5.08 14.02
C CYS A 69 15.72 -5.96 14.06
N SER A 70 14.64 -5.60 13.35
CA SER A 70 13.67 -6.60 12.84
C SER A 70 13.70 -6.69 11.31
N PRO A 71 14.67 -7.44 10.72
CA PRO A 71 14.77 -7.62 9.27
C PRO A 71 13.51 -8.24 8.65
N GLN A 72 12.73 -9.00 9.42
CA GLN A 72 11.52 -9.66 8.92
C GLN A 72 10.41 -8.67 8.56
N SER A 73 10.32 -7.53 9.27
CA SER A 73 9.24 -6.56 9.08
C SER A 73 9.36 -5.77 7.78
N ASN A 74 10.58 -5.33 7.41
CA ASN A 74 10.84 -4.76 6.10
C ASN A 74 10.86 -5.84 5.01
N GLY A 75 11.15 -7.10 5.36
CA GLY A 75 11.17 -8.22 4.44
C GLY A 75 9.88 -8.40 3.63
N MET A 76 8.73 -8.01 4.18
CA MET A 76 7.46 -8.01 3.43
C MET A 76 7.44 -6.93 2.34
N ALA A 77 7.82 -5.70 2.68
CA ALA A 77 7.92 -4.60 1.73
C ALA A 77 9.01 -4.86 0.67
N GLU A 78 10.15 -5.39 1.07
CA GLU A 78 11.24 -5.78 0.18
C GLU A 78 10.81 -6.88 -0.80
N SER A 79 10.12 -7.92 -0.30
CA SER A 79 9.60 -9.00 -1.14
C SER A 79 8.56 -8.51 -2.15
N PHE A 80 7.71 -7.58 -1.74
CA PHE A 80 6.78 -6.90 -2.64
C PHE A 80 7.52 -6.13 -3.75
N VAL A 81 8.47 -5.26 -3.38
CA VAL A 81 9.25 -4.47 -4.34
C VAL A 81 10.04 -5.37 -5.28
N LYS A 82 10.60 -6.47 -4.76
CA LYS A 82 11.31 -7.48 -5.57
C LYS A 82 10.39 -8.11 -6.62
N THR A 83 9.19 -8.52 -6.21
CA THR A 83 8.17 -9.08 -7.12
C THR A 83 7.78 -8.07 -8.18
N MET A 84 7.46 -6.83 -7.78
CA MET A 84 7.09 -5.76 -8.71
C MET A 84 8.20 -5.49 -9.75
N LYS A 85 9.46 -5.39 -9.29
CA LYS A 85 10.59 -5.15 -10.18
C LYS A 85 10.81 -6.31 -11.16
N ARG A 86 10.82 -7.54 -10.64
CA ARG A 86 11.13 -8.76 -11.40
C ARG A 86 10.04 -9.10 -12.41
N ASP A 87 8.78 -9.06 -12.01
CA ASP A 87 7.68 -9.65 -12.80
C ASP A 87 6.94 -8.62 -13.65
N TYR A 88 7.03 -7.33 -13.29
CA TYR A 88 6.32 -6.27 -13.99
C TYR A 88 7.28 -5.28 -14.61
N VAL A 89 8.09 -4.58 -13.81
CA VAL A 89 8.92 -3.46 -14.30
C VAL A 89 9.98 -3.94 -15.31
N ALA A 90 10.53 -5.14 -15.13
CA ALA A 90 11.51 -5.71 -16.04
C ALA A 90 10.98 -5.91 -17.48
N PHE A 91 9.67 -6.15 -17.64
CA PHE A 91 9.03 -6.41 -18.93
C PHE A 91 8.15 -5.24 -19.41
N MET A 92 8.13 -4.15 -18.65
CA MET A 92 7.28 -3.00 -18.90
C MET A 92 7.92 -2.03 -19.90
N PRO A 93 7.23 -1.64 -20.99
CA PRO A 93 7.70 -0.56 -21.84
C PRO A 93 7.66 0.76 -21.06
N LYS A 94 8.76 1.50 -21.12
CA LYS A 94 8.95 2.75 -20.36
C LYS A 94 9.65 3.82 -21.20
N PRO A 95 9.02 4.25 -22.33
CA PRO A 95 9.60 5.24 -23.23
C PRO A 95 9.73 6.62 -22.60
N ASP A 96 8.84 6.96 -21.67
CA ASP A 96 8.82 8.23 -20.94
C ASP A 96 8.23 8.03 -19.53
N ALA A 97 8.36 9.06 -18.69
CA ALA A 97 7.93 9.02 -17.28
C ALA A 97 6.40 8.88 -17.13
N GLU A 98 5.61 9.53 -17.99
CA GLU A 98 4.15 9.48 -17.93
C GLU A 98 3.65 8.07 -18.24
N THR A 99 4.21 7.45 -19.28
CA THR A 99 3.91 6.07 -19.68
C THR A 99 4.38 5.08 -18.61
N ALA A 100 5.54 5.29 -18.00
CA ALA A 100 6.00 4.45 -16.88
C ALA A 100 5.05 4.49 -15.68
N VAL A 101 4.54 5.68 -15.31
CA VAL A 101 3.56 5.83 -14.21
C VAL A 101 2.24 5.14 -14.55
N ARG A 102 1.73 5.30 -15.79
CA ARG A 102 0.52 4.60 -16.25
C ARG A 102 0.69 3.08 -16.20
N ASN A 103 1.80 2.58 -16.71
CA ASN A 103 2.05 1.15 -16.74
C ASN A 103 2.26 0.57 -15.32
N LEU A 104 2.81 1.36 -14.39
CA LEU A 104 2.89 0.97 -12.98
C LEU A 104 1.51 0.84 -12.34
N ALA A 105 0.56 1.72 -12.66
CA ALA A 105 -0.82 1.59 -12.20
C ALA A 105 -1.47 0.30 -12.72
N ILE A 106 -1.25 -0.05 -13.99
CA ILE A 106 -1.70 -1.32 -14.58
C ILE A 106 -1.08 -2.52 -13.86
N ALA A 107 0.23 -2.46 -13.58
CA ALA A 107 0.93 -3.51 -12.84
C ALA A 107 0.36 -3.70 -11.43
N PHE A 108 0.04 -2.62 -10.71
CA PHE A 108 -0.59 -2.71 -9.40
C PHE A 108 -1.99 -3.31 -9.45
N GLU A 109 -2.79 -2.98 -10.47
CA GLU A 109 -4.12 -3.56 -10.61
C GLU A 109 -4.03 -5.07 -10.91
N HIS A 110 -3.15 -5.47 -11.83
CA HIS A 110 -2.90 -6.88 -12.11
C HIS A 110 -2.37 -7.64 -10.88
N TYR A 111 -1.44 -7.05 -10.13
CA TYR A 111 -0.96 -7.62 -8.87
C TYR A 111 -2.11 -7.87 -7.88
N ASN A 112 -3.03 -6.90 -7.75
CA ASN A 112 -4.10 -6.97 -6.77
C ASN A 112 -5.28 -7.87 -7.18
N GLU A 113 -5.56 -8.03 -8.47
CA GLU A 113 -6.71 -8.80 -8.96
C GLU A 113 -6.36 -10.19 -9.48
N GLN A 114 -5.17 -10.39 -10.04
CA GLN A 114 -4.84 -11.59 -10.83
C GLN A 114 -3.59 -12.34 -10.35
N HIS A 115 -2.63 -11.68 -9.71
CA HIS A 115 -1.35 -12.32 -9.38
C HIS A 115 -1.53 -13.41 -8.30
N PRO A 116 -1.12 -14.66 -8.58
CA PRO A 116 -1.32 -15.76 -7.63
C PRO A 116 -0.27 -15.71 -6.51
N HIS A 117 -0.75 -15.75 -5.26
CA HIS A 117 0.13 -15.77 -4.08
C HIS A 117 0.05 -17.11 -3.35
N SER A 118 1.17 -17.84 -3.27
CA SER A 118 1.20 -19.12 -2.56
C SER A 118 0.83 -19.03 -1.08
N ALA A 119 1.17 -17.93 -0.39
CA ALA A 119 0.71 -17.67 0.98
C ALA A 119 -0.81 -17.49 1.10
N LEU A 120 -1.50 -17.13 0.02
CA LEU A 120 -2.93 -16.88 -0.02
C LEU A 120 -3.68 -18.06 -0.68
N ASN A 121 -3.10 -19.27 -0.66
CA ASN A 121 -3.62 -20.44 -1.38
C ASN A 121 -3.82 -20.17 -2.88
N TYR A 122 -2.85 -19.49 -3.50
CA TYR A 122 -2.84 -19.08 -4.91
C TYR A 122 -3.95 -18.10 -5.32
N ARG A 123 -4.62 -17.45 -4.36
CA ARG A 123 -5.56 -16.35 -4.61
C ARG A 123 -4.82 -15.02 -4.79
N SER A 124 -5.45 -14.09 -5.49
CA SER A 124 -5.00 -12.70 -5.54
C SER A 124 -5.31 -11.96 -4.23
N PRO A 125 -4.65 -10.82 -3.94
CA PRO A 125 -4.89 -10.06 -2.71
C PRO A 125 -6.34 -9.59 -2.55
N ARG A 126 -7.02 -9.18 -3.64
CA ARG A 126 -8.43 -8.78 -3.57
C ARG A 126 -9.37 -9.96 -3.42
N GLU A 127 -9.11 -11.08 -4.09
CA GLU A 127 -9.89 -12.31 -3.87
C GLU A 127 -9.81 -12.76 -2.41
N PHE A 128 -8.60 -12.76 -1.84
CA PHE A 128 -8.40 -13.11 -0.44
C PHE A 128 -9.18 -12.17 0.49
N ARG A 129 -9.10 -10.84 0.27
CA ARG A 129 -9.85 -9.85 1.07
C ARG A 129 -11.37 -10.03 0.95
N ARG A 130 -11.89 -10.26 -0.26
CA ARG A 130 -13.32 -10.54 -0.49
C ARG A 130 -13.77 -11.78 0.28
N ALA A 131 -12.98 -12.86 0.23
CA ALA A 131 -13.27 -14.09 0.96
C ALA A 131 -13.26 -13.89 2.49
N MET A 132 -12.33 -13.08 3.02
CA MET A 132 -12.25 -12.76 4.45
C MET A 132 -13.39 -11.85 4.94
N ALA A 133 -13.91 -10.99 4.06
CA ALA A 133 -15.05 -10.14 4.38
C ALA A 133 -16.37 -10.93 4.39
N LEU A 134 -16.48 -12.00 3.61
CA LEU A 134 -17.64 -12.90 3.59
C LEU A 134 -17.68 -13.87 4.78
N SER A 135 -16.54 -14.11 5.43
CA SER A 135 -16.42 -15.00 6.59
C SER A 135 -16.54 -14.27 7.94
N THR A 136 -16.86 -12.98 7.91
CA THR A 136 -17.01 -12.09 9.08
C THR A 136 -18.46 -11.69 9.24
#